data_AF-A0AAW2S5G2-F1
#
_entry.id   AF-A0AAW2S5G2-F1
#
_cell.length_a   1.000
_cell.length_b   1.000
_cell.length_c   1.000
_cell.angle_alpha   90.00
_cell.angle_beta   90.00
_cell.angle_gamma   90.00
#
_symmetry.space_group_name_H-M   'P 1'
#
loop_
_entity.id
_entity.type
_entity.pdbx_description
1 polymer ?
#
loop_
_entity_poly.entity_id
_entity_poly.type
_entity_poly.pdbx_seq_one_letter_code
_entity_poly.pdbx_strand_id
1 'polypeptide(L)'
;VELIVKESERTRRGEKTFSMKDFPSCFGENGVQVADFSSSNTSRAAQNLVTCVYQCRIGGRSCWITVTWSKNLMGQGLSIGIDDNTQQCLCKVDIKPWLFSKKKGTKSLEADSSKIDIYWDLSSAKFGSGPEPLEGFYVGIVFQKQMILLLGT
;
A
#
# COMPACT_ATOMS: atom_id res chain seq x y z
N VAL A 1 -1.02 -3.42 19.05
CA VAL A 1 -0.86 -3.56 17.59
C VAL A 1 0.63 -3.56 17.34
N GLU A 2 1.15 -4.59 16.69
CA GLU A 2 2.56 -4.65 16.31
C GLU A 2 2.68 -4.29 14.83
N LEU A 3 3.54 -3.34 14.49
CA LEU A 3 3.75 -2.92 13.10
C LEU A 3 4.97 -3.67 12.53
N ILE A 4 4.74 -4.45 11.49
CA ILE A 4 5.77 -5.11 10.71
C ILE A 4 5.78 -4.44 9.33
N VAL A 5 6.74 -3.56 9.09
CA VAL A 5 6.89 -2.89 7.80
C VAL A 5 7.57 -3.86 6.83
N LYS A 6 6.91 -4.16 5.69
CA LYS A 6 7.50 -4.93 4.58
C LYS A 6 7.52 -4.04 3.34
N GLU A 7 8.66 -3.41 3.08
CA GLU A 7 8.87 -2.66 1.84
C GLU A 7 9.03 -3.65 0.67
N SER A 8 8.25 -3.46 -0.39
CA SER A 8 8.26 -4.33 -1.58
C SER A 8 8.56 -3.49 -2.81
N GLU A 9 9.77 -3.65 -3.36
CA GLU A 9 10.22 -3.02 -4.59
C GLU A 9 9.94 -3.93 -5.81
N ARG A 10 9.12 -3.47 -6.77
CA ARG A 10 9.28 -3.93 -8.17
C ARG A 10 8.65 -3.06 -9.28
N THR A 11 9.57 -2.43 -10.02
CA THR A 11 9.79 -2.29 -11.48
C THR A 11 8.71 -1.86 -12.49
N ARG A 12 9.15 -0.85 -13.28
CA ARG A 12 8.68 -0.27 -14.56
C ARG A 12 7.70 -1.10 -15.39
N ARG A 13 6.54 -0.49 -15.71
CA ARG A 13 5.76 -0.84 -16.92
C ARG A 13 6.43 -0.22 -18.14
N GLY A 14 7.00 -1.04 -19.00
CA GLY A 14 7.10 -0.73 -20.41
C GLY A 14 5.77 -1.03 -21.08
N GLU A 15 5.19 -0.08 -21.80
CA GLU A 15 4.17 -0.39 -22.79
C GLU A 15 4.79 -1.29 -23.87
N LYS A 16 4.19 -2.46 -24.10
CA LYS A 16 4.12 -3.13 -25.41
C LYS A 16 3.03 -4.20 -25.37
N THR A 17 2.01 -3.96 -26.19
CA THR A 17 1.20 -4.90 -27.00
C THR A 17 1.08 -6.37 -26.56
N PHE A 18 -0.17 -6.81 -26.46
CA PHE A 18 -0.69 -8.17 -26.30
C PHE A 18 0.09 -9.28 -27.04
N SER A 19 0.53 -10.32 -26.31
CA SER A 19 0.27 -11.75 -26.59
C SER A 19 0.89 -12.63 -25.50
N MET A 20 0.20 -13.72 -25.18
CA MET A 20 0.50 -14.72 -24.14
C MET A 20 1.65 -15.66 -24.60
N LYS A 21 2.66 -15.89 -23.73
CA LYS A 21 3.24 -17.21 -23.37
C LYS A 21 4.68 -17.12 -22.82
N ASP A 22 4.91 -17.96 -21.81
CA ASP A 22 6.17 -18.57 -21.34
C ASP A 22 7.16 -17.77 -20.44
N PHE A 23 7.28 -18.24 -19.19
CA PHE A 23 8.51 -18.23 -18.38
C PHE A 23 9.59 -19.05 -19.13
N PRO A 24 10.92 -18.78 -19.04
CA PRO A 24 11.66 -18.70 -17.76
C PRO A 24 12.95 -17.82 -17.76
N SER A 25 13.66 -17.90 -16.62
CA SER A 25 15.13 -17.91 -16.47
C SER A 25 15.87 -16.66 -15.98
N CYS A 26 16.76 -16.98 -15.04
CA CYS A 26 17.74 -16.14 -14.37
C CYS A 26 18.72 -15.52 -15.38
N PHE A 27 18.99 -14.22 -15.23
CA PHE A 27 20.22 -13.58 -15.73
C PHE A 27 20.92 -13.02 -14.49
N GLY A 28 22.19 -13.29 -14.22
CA GLY A 28 23.28 -13.49 -15.17
C GLY A 28 24.26 -12.32 -14.99
N GLU A 29 25.21 -12.55 -14.11
CA GLU A 29 26.44 -11.85 -13.73
C GLU A 29 27.06 -10.76 -14.65
N ASN A 30 27.57 -9.70 -13.99
CA ASN A 30 28.67 -8.76 -14.29
C ASN A 30 28.74 -7.96 -15.61
N GLY A 31 28.71 -6.63 -15.46
CA GLY A 31 29.25 -5.65 -16.40
C GLY A 31 29.74 -4.40 -15.66
N VAL A 32 31.06 -4.27 -15.48
CA VAL A 32 31.73 -3.09 -14.90
C VAL A 32 31.71 -1.95 -15.92
N GLN A 33 31.32 -0.75 -15.50
CA GLN A 33 31.76 0.50 -16.12
C GLN A 33 32.11 1.53 -15.03
N VAL A 34 33.32 2.10 -15.16
CA VAL A 34 33.94 3.10 -14.27
C VAL A 34 34.06 4.42 -15.04
N ALA A 35 34.10 5.52 -14.27
CA ALA A 35 34.49 6.91 -14.54
C ALA A 35 33.34 7.91 -14.79
N ASP A 36 33.36 9.17 -14.34
CA ASP A 36 33.93 9.84 -13.16
C ASP A 36 33.34 11.29 -13.14
N PHE A 37 33.10 11.86 -11.96
CA PHE A 37 32.75 13.26 -11.62
C PHE A 37 31.52 13.99 -12.23
N SER A 38 30.43 14.14 -11.44
CA SER A 38 29.94 15.44 -10.93
C SER A 38 28.64 15.30 -10.10
N SER A 39 28.68 15.81 -8.87
CA SER A 39 27.58 16.23 -7.98
C SER A 39 26.29 15.38 -7.88
N SER A 40 26.19 14.64 -6.77
CA SER A 40 24.98 14.38 -5.96
C SER A 40 23.62 14.38 -6.66
N ASN A 41 23.18 13.20 -7.10
CA ASN A 41 22.05 12.56 -6.45
C ASN A 41 21.99 11.13 -6.94
N THR A 42 22.23 10.19 -6.03
CA THR A 42 21.74 8.83 -6.18
C THR A 42 20.30 8.95 -6.66
N SER A 43 20.01 8.50 -7.88
CA SER A 43 18.65 8.25 -8.34
C SER A 43 18.10 7.14 -7.45
N ARG A 44 17.68 7.51 -6.23
CA ARG A 44 16.86 6.64 -5.39
C ARG A 44 15.72 6.24 -6.30
N ALA A 45 15.65 4.96 -6.66
CA ALA A 45 14.55 4.45 -7.43
C ALA A 45 13.27 5.00 -6.79
N ALA A 46 12.48 5.74 -7.56
CA ALA A 46 11.27 6.34 -7.01
C ALA A 46 10.38 5.18 -6.55
N GLN A 47 10.28 4.97 -5.23
CA GLN A 47 9.43 3.95 -4.66
C GLN A 47 8.00 4.26 -5.07
N ASN A 48 7.43 3.39 -5.89
CA ASN A 48 6.06 3.56 -6.37
C ASN A 48 5.05 2.85 -5.48
N LEU A 49 5.51 2.07 -4.50
CA LEU A 49 4.68 1.40 -3.51
C LEU A 49 5.36 1.41 -2.15
N VAL A 50 4.58 1.58 -1.10
CA VAL A 50 4.96 1.35 0.29
C VAL A 50 3.87 0.52 0.93
N THR A 51 4.24 -0.61 1.54
CA THR A 51 3.28 -1.51 2.19
C THR A 51 3.63 -1.66 3.67
N CYS A 52 2.66 -1.34 4.52
CA CYS A 52 2.75 -1.47 5.97
C CYS A 52 1.83 -2.61 6.42
N VAL A 53 2.36 -3.56 7.19
CA VAL A 53 1.58 -4.70 7.69
C VAL A 53 1.47 -4.57 9.21
N TYR A 54 0.25 -4.63 9.74
CA TYR A 54 -0.04 -4.47 11.17
C TYR A 54 -0.66 -5.76 11.68
N GLN A 55 -0.10 -6.29 12.76
CA GLN A 55 -0.71 -7.40 13.49
C GLN A 55 -1.67 -6.86 14.55
N CYS A 56 -2.91 -7.35 14.49
CA CYS A 56 -4.00 -7.00 15.39
C CYS A 56 -4.66 -8.24 15.98
N ARG A 57 -5.51 -8.04 17.00
CA ARG A 57 -6.45 -9.05 17.46
C ARG A 57 -7.88 -8.52 17.30
N ILE A 58 -8.71 -9.25 16.57
CA ILE A 58 -10.11 -8.94 16.30
C ILE A 58 -10.93 -10.12 16.82
N GLY A 59 -11.87 -9.89 17.75
CA GLY A 59 -12.71 -10.96 18.31
C GLY A 59 -11.93 -12.13 18.94
N GLY A 60 -10.73 -11.86 19.49
CA GLY A 60 -9.84 -12.88 20.07
C GLY A 60 -8.93 -13.60 19.07
N ARG A 61 -9.16 -13.44 17.76
CA ARG A 61 -8.36 -14.03 16.67
C ARG A 61 -7.28 -13.04 16.19
N SER A 62 -6.11 -13.56 15.84
CA SER A 62 -5.05 -12.75 15.23
C SER A 62 -5.42 -12.39 13.79
N CYS A 63 -5.16 -11.15 13.41
CA CYS A 63 -5.40 -10.59 12.08
C CYS A 63 -4.19 -9.80 11.60
N TRP A 64 -4.08 -9.70 10.29
CA TRP A 64 -3.10 -8.89 9.60
C TRP A 64 -3.82 -7.81 8.81
N ILE A 65 -3.50 -6.55 9.08
CA ILE A 65 -3.98 -5.42 8.29
C ILE A 65 -2.83 -5.00 7.38
N THR A 66 -3.07 -4.99 6.08
CA THR A 66 -2.11 -4.54 5.07
C THR A 66 -2.56 -3.19 4.54
N VAL A 67 -1.74 -2.16 4.72
CA VAL A 67 -1.97 -0.82 4.17
C VAL A 67 -0.93 -0.56 3.10
N THR A 68 -1.36 -0.39 1.86
CA THR A 68 -0.48 -0.16 0.71
C THR A 68 -0.73 1.21 0.12
N TRP A 69 0.28 2.07 0.20
CA TRP A 69 0.35 3.33 -0.53
C TRP A 69 0.98 3.08 -1.89
N SER A 70 0.45 3.72 -2.93
CA SER A 70 0.98 3.58 -4.28
C SER A 70 1.04 4.93 -4.98
N LYS A 71 2.03 5.08 -5.86
CA LYS A 71 2.24 6.23 -6.74
C LYS A 71 2.32 5.75 -8.16
N ASN A 72 1.49 6.34 -9.02
CA ASN A 72 1.58 6.13 -10.46
C ASN A 72 1.43 7.47 -11.20
N LEU A 73 1.46 7.41 -12.53
CA LEU A 73 1.33 8.60 -13.38
C LEU A 73 0.00 9.35 -13.18
N MET A 74 -1.03 8.68 -12.67
CA MET A 74 -2.36 9.26 -12.42
C MET A 74 -2.50 9.83 -11.01
N GLY A 75 -1.57 9.54 -10.09
CA GLY A 75 -1.57 10.07 -8.74
C GLY A 75 -1.30 9.00 -7.67
N GLN A 76 -1.80 9.29 -6.46
CA GLN A 76 -1.59 8.47 -5.27
C GLN A 76 -2.81 7.58 -4.99
N GLY A 77 -2.57 6.31 -4.69
CA GLY A 77 -3.58 5.32 -4.37
C GLY A 77 -3.35 4.71 -2.98
N LEU A 78 -4.43 4.21 -2.39
CA LEU A 78 -4.43 3.53 -1.09
C LEU A 78 -5.17 2.20 -1.23
N SER A 79 -4.56 1.12 -0.75
CA SER A 79 -5.22 -0.18 -0.60
C SER A 79 -5.15 -0.63 0.84
N ILE A 80 -6.24 -1.20 1.35
CA ILE A 80 -6.34 -1.73 2.70
C ILE A 80 -6.85 -3.17 2.60
N GLY A 81 -6.02 -4.12 2.99
CA GLY A 81 -6.35 -5.54 3.15
C GLY A 81 -6.48 -5.90 4.63
N ILE A 82 -7.40 -6.80 4.94
CA ILE A 82 -7.50 -7.43 6.26
C ILE A 82 -7.56 -8.93 6.03
N ASP A 83 -6.57 -9.65 6.54
CA ASP A 83 -6.44 -11.09 6.44
C ASP A 83 -6.50 -11.70 7.83
N ASP A 84 -7.09 -12.90 7.94
CA ASP A 84 -7.05 -13.67 9.18
C ASP A 84 -5.71 -14.43 9.35
N ASN A 85 -5.58 -15.18 10.44
CA ASN A 85 -4.39 -16.00 10.67
C ASN A 85 -4.23 -17.18 9.68
N THR A 86 -5.28 -17.51 8.92
CA THR A 86 -5.23 -18.53 7.85
C THR A 86 -4.93 -17.93 6.48
N GLN A 87 -4.60 -16.63 6.42
CA GLN A 87 -4.38 -15.84 5.20
C GLN A 87 -5.59 -15.80 4.27
N GLN A 88 -6.79 -16.00 4.82
CA GLN A 88 -8.02 -15.75 4.11
C GLN A 88 -8.35 -14.25 4.16
N CYS A 89 -8.59 -13.68 2.98
CA CYS A 89 -8.92 -12.28 2.82
C CYS A 89 -10.33 -12.02 3.37
N LEU A 90 -10.40 -11.35 4.53
CA LEU A 90 -11.65 -10.91 5.15
C LEU A 90 -12.17 -9.64 4.47
N CYS A 91 -11.26 -8.79 4.00
CA CYS A 91 -11.61 -7.55 3.34
C CYS A 91 -10.48 -7.03 2.47
N LYS A 92 -10.86 -6.48 1.31
CA LYS A 92 -10.01 -5.55 0.56
C LYS A 92 -10.77 -4.27 0.20
N VAL A 93 -10.08 -3.14 0.34
CA VAL A 93 -10.54 -1.80 -0.07
C VAL A 93 -9.47 -1.20 -0.95
N ASP A 94 -9.80 -0.91 -2.20
CA ASP A 94 -8.88 -0.28 -3.15
C ASP A 94 -9.40 1.12 -3.52
N ILE A 95 -8.67 2.14 -3.09
CA ILE A 95 -8.90 3.54 -3.44
C ILE A 95 -7.94 3.86 -4.58
N LYS A 96 -8.49 3.86 -5.80
CA LYS A 96 -7.72 4.13 -7.01
C LYS A 96 -7.32 5.61 -7.08
N PRO A 97 -6.15 5.91 -7.67
CA PRO A 97 -5.65 7.28 -7.87
C PRO A 97 -6.43 8.09 -8.91
N TRP A 98 -7.66 7.71 -9.28
CA TRP A 98 -8.36 8.34 -10.40
C TRP A 98 -8.97 9.68 -10.01
N LEU A 99 -9.08 10.59 -10.98
CA LEU A 99 -9.57 11.97 -10.83
C LEU A 99 -10.99 12.08 -10.25
N PHE A 100 -11.78 11.01 -10.31
CA PHE A 100 -13.16 10.97 -9.78
C PHE A 100 -13.31 10.10 -8.52
N SER A 101 -12.24 9.50 -8.03
CA SER A 101 -12.30 8.70 -6.80
C SER A 101 -12.44 9.61 -5.59
N LYS A 102 -13.39 9.28 -4.70
CA LYS A 102 -13.57 10.02 -3.46
C LYS A 102 -12.33 9.83 -2.58
N LYS A 103 -11.55 10.91 -2.43
CA LYS A 103 -10.37 10.97 -1.55
C LYS A 103 -10.73 10.76 -0.07
N LYS A 104 -11.99 10.95 0.30
CA LYS A 104 -12.55 10.70 1.62
C LYS A 104 -13.68 9.69 1.53
N GLY A 105 -13.77 8.78 2.47
CA GLY A 105 -14.88 7.84 2.51
C GLY A 105 -14.87 6.91 3.70
N THR A 106 -15.85 6.02 3.67
CA THR A 106 -16.03 4.97 4.65
C THR A 106 -16.48 3.72 3.91
N LYS A 107 -16.03 2.55 4.38
CA LYS A 107 -16.48 1.25 3.94
C LYS A 107 -16.73 0.38 5.15
N SER A 108 -17.98 -0.01 5.33
CA SER A 108 -18.38 -1.02 6.29
C SER A 108 -18.36 -2.39 5.64
N LEU A 109 -17.94 -3.40 6.38
CA LEU A 109 -18.02 -4.80 5.99
C LEU A 109 -18.36 -5.66 7.20
N GLU A 110 -18.84 -6.86 6.93
CA GLU A 110 -19.14 -7.86 7.94
C GLU A 110 -18.21 -9.06 7.72
N ALA A 111 -17.43 -9.40 8.74
CA ALA A 111 -16.56 -10.57 8.79
C ALA A 111 -16.94 -11.38 10.02
N ASP A 112 -17.29 -12.66 9.85
CA ASP A 112 -17.69 -13.55 10.94
C ASP A 112 -18.72 -12.95 11.90
N SER A 113 -19.82 -12.39 11.36
CA SER A 113 -20.90 -11.70 12.11
C SER A 113 -20.44 -10.46 12.91
N SER A 114 -19.23 -9.99 12.66
CA SER A 114 -18.68 -8.79 13.29
C SER A 114 -18.45 -7.68 12.27
N LYS A 115 -18.86 -6.47 12.62
CA LYS A 115 -18.73 -5.31 11.77
C LYS A 115 -17.34 -4.68 11.86
N ILE A 116 -16.71 -4.49 10.71
CA ILE A 116 -15.49 -3.68 10.55
C ILE A 116 -15.84 -2.45 9.72
N ASP A 117 -15.51 -1.28 10.25
CA ASP A 117 -15.69 0.00 9.60
C ASP A 117 -14.31 0.60 9.28
N ILE A 118 -14.06 0.86 7.99
CA ILE A 118 -12.83 1.46 7.49
C ILE A 118 -13.15 2.88 7.07
N TYR A 119 -12.36 3.83 7.53
CA TYR A 119 -12.48 5.25 7.29
C TYR A 119 -11.20 5.79 6.68
N TRP A 120 -11.31 6.69 5.72
CA TRP A 120 -10.14 7.36 5.13
C TRP A 120 -10.47 8.78 4.75
N ASP A 121 -9.47 9.65 4.88
CA ASP A 121 -9.48 10.99 4.30
C ASP A 121 -8.08 11.35 3.80
N LEU A 122 -7.97 11.44 2.48
CA LEU A 122 -6.77 11.86 1.75
C LEU A 122 -7.00 13.20 1.05
N SER A 123 -8.08 13.92 1.38
CA SER A 123 -8.46 15.16 0.69
C SER A 123 -7.43 16.27 0.86
N SER A 124 -6.76 16.32 2.02
CA SER A 124 -5.74 17.30 2.38
C SER A 124 -4.33 16.72 2.44
N ALA A 125 -4.16 15.49 1.94
CA ALA A 125 -2.92 14.75 2.06
C ALA A 125 -1.79 15.42 1.26
N LYS A 126 -0.66 15.68 1.92
CA LYS A 126 0.55 16.18 1.28
C LYS A 126 1.56 15.06 1.13
N PHE A 127 2.17 14.96 -0.04
CA PHE A 127 3.08 13.88 -0.39
C PHE A 127 4.47 14.45 -0.69
N GLY A 128 5.51 13.71 -0.29
CA GLY A 128 6.88 13.99 -0.70
C GLY A 128 7.22 13.34 -2.05
N SER A 129 8.44 12.86 -2.18
CA SER A 129 8.88 12.11 -3.36
C SER A 129 8.24 10.70 -3.44
N GLY A 130 7.87 10.11 -2.29
CA GLY A 130 7.30 8.78 -2.17
C GLY A 130 5.77 8.66 -2.39
N PRO A 131 5.23 7.45 -2.22
CA PRO A 131 3.80 7.17 -2.37
C PRO A 131 3.01 7.43 -1.08
N GLU A 132 3.67 7.37 0.08
CA GLU A 132 3.06 7.59 1.39
C GLU A 132 2.86 9.09 1.68
N PRO A 133 1.72 9.51 2.22
CA PRO A 133 1.50 10.88 2.65
C PRO A 133 2.33 11.23 3.89
N LEU A 134 2.81 12.48 3.93
CA LEU A 134 3.58 13.02 5.05
C LEU A 134 2.68 13.66 6.11
N GLU A 135 1.59 14.30 5.69
CA GLU A 135 0.65 15.01 6.58
C GLU A 135 -0.72 15.19 5.92
N GLY A 136 -1.73 15.61 6.70
CA GLY A 136 -3.06 15.96 6.20
C GLY A 136 -3.89 14.76 5.73
N PHE A 137 -3.60 13.58 6.27
CA PHE A 137 -4.30 12.34 5.94
C PHE A 137 -4.75 11.64 7.21
N TYR A 138 -5.81 10.84 7.12
CA TYR A 138 -6.05 9.79 8.11
C TYR A 138 -6.57 8.50 7.47
N VAL A 139 -6.23 7.39 8.11
CA VAL A 139 -6.84 6.07 7.88
C VAL A 139 -7.21 5.47 9.22
N GLY A 140 -8.48 5.17 9.41
CA GLY A 140 -9.01 4.58 10.64
C GLY A 140 -9.68 3.24 10.37
N ILE A 141 -9.41 2.24 11.19
CA ILE A 141 -10.10 0.95 11.16
C ILE A 141 -10.72 0.71 12.53
N VAL A 142 -12.01 0.44 12.54
CA VAL A 142 -12.82 0.26 13.74
C VAL A 142 -13.47 -1.12 13.69
N PHE A 143 -13.33 -1.88 14.77
CA PHE A 143 -13.99 -3.17 14.97
C PHE A 143 -14.93 -3.08 16.17
N GLN A 144 -16.23 -3.38 15.98
CA GLN A 144 -17.23 -3.33 17.07
C GLN A 144 -17.16 -2.04 17.92
N LYS A 145 -17.07 -0.87 17.27
CA LYS A 145 -16.93 0.46 17.90
C LYS A 145 -15.60 0.72 18.62
N GLN A 146 -14.62 -0.19 18.54
CA GLN A 146 -13.26 0.01 19.05
C GLN A 146 -12.30 0.31 17.90
N MET A 147 -11.51 1.37 18.04
CA MET A 147 -10.47 1.72 17.06
C MET A 147 -9.29 0.75 17.19
N ILE A 148 -8.98 0.03 16.11
CA ILE A 148 -7.91 -0.97 16.09
C ILE A 148 -6.67 -0.51 15.31
N LEU A 149 -6.83 0.46 14.41
CA LEU A 149 -5.74 1.12 13.71
C LEU A 149 -6.12 2.57 13.42
N LEU A 150 -5.19 3.48 13.68
CA LEU A 150 -5.28 4.87 13.25
C LEU A 150 -3.91 5.28 12.70
N LEU A 151 -3.89 5.78 11.47
CA LEU A 151 -2.72 6.32 10.80
C LEU A 151 -2.99 7.77 10.41
N GLY A 152 -1.94 8.60 10.47
CA GLY A 152 -2.00 10.01 10.08
C GLY A 152 -2.29 10.98 11.22
N THR A 153 -2.42 12.26 10.88
CA THR A 153 -2.51 13.41 11.79
C THR A 153 -3.50 14.44 11.25
#